data_AF-A0AAP1YG37-F1
#
_entry.id   AF-A0AAP1YG37-F1
#
_cell.length_a   1.000
_cell.length_b   1.000
_cell.length_c   1.000
_cell.angle_alpha   90.00
_cell.angle_beta   90.00
_cell.angle_gamma   90.00
#
_symmetry.space_group_name_H-M   'P 1'
#
loop_
_entity.id
_entity.type
_entity.pdbx_description
1 polymer ?
#
loop_
_entity_poly.entity_id
_entity_poly.type
_entity_poly.pdbx_seq_one_letter_code
_entity_poly.pdbx_strand_id
1 'polypeptide(L)' 'MWTQARAELRELVEVTAWLATYEATLAAKREIEPTAEARENYHRKVMRKMELMGKYEL' A
#
# COMPACT_ATOMS: atom_id res chain seq x y z
N MET A 1 -1.93 24.03 1.79
CA MET A 1 -1.41 23.55 0.48
C MET A 1 -0.17 22.66 0.63
N TRP A 2 0.90 23.05 1.36
CA TRP A 2 2.09 22.20 1.59
C TRP A 2 1.87 21.03 2.57
N THR A 3 1.09 21.25 3.63
CA THR A 3 0.85 20.25 4.69
C THR A 3 0.11 19.02 4.20
N GLN A 4 -0.88 19.21 3.31
CA GLN A 4 -1.63 18.11 2.71
C GLN A 4 -0.74 17.29 1.77
N ALA A 5 0.01 17.94 0.88
CA ALA A 5 0.88 17.22 -0.05
C ALA A 5 1.96 16.41 0.68
N ARG A 6 2.54 16.97 1.74
CA ARG A 6 3.48 16.25 2.60
C ARG A 6 2.84 15.05 3.31
N ALA A 7 1.60 15.18 3.78
CA ALA A 7 0.86 14.08 4.41
C ALA A 7 0.58 12.95 3.40
N GLU A 8 0.16 13.31 2.19
CA GLU A 8 -0.12 12.35 1.10
C GLU A 8 1.16 11.64 0.61
N LEU A 9 2.28 12.34 0.50
CA LEU A 9 3.56 11.70 0.17
C LEU A 9 4.05 10.77 1.29
N ARG A 10 3.83 11.14 2.56
CA ARG A 10 4.12 10.26 3.69
C ARG A 10 3.23 9.02 3.66
N GLU A 11 1.94 9.21 3.37
CA GLU A 11 0.99 8.10 3.17
C GLU A 11 1.46 7.16 2.06
N LEU A 12 1.94 7.70 0.93
CA LEU A 12 2.47 6.88 -0.17
C LEU A 12 3.65 6.00 0.26
N VAL A 13 4.57 6.54 1.06
CA VAL A 13 5.71 5.78 1.62
C VAL A 13 5.20 4.67 2.56
N GLU A 14 4.29 5.01 3.47
CA GLU A 14 3.73 4.06 4.44
C GLU A 14 2.94 2.93 3.74
N VAL A 15 2.13 3.26 2.75
CA VAL A 15 1.38 2.28 1.93
C VAL A 15 2.34 1.38 1.16
N THR A 16 3.38 1.94 0.55
CA THR A 16 4.37 1.15 -0.21
C THR A 16 5.14 0.20 0.69
N ALA A 17 5.58 0.65 1.87
CA ALA A 17 6.27 -0.19 2.84
C ALA A 17 5.38 -1.33 3.35
N TRP A 18 4.09 -1.04 3.61
CA TRP A 18 3.14 -2.06 4.03
C TRP A 18 2.91 -3.12 2.95
N LEU A 19 2.71 -2.71 1.69
CA LEU A 19 2.50 -3.62 0.56
C LEU A 19 3.71 -4.54 0.36
N ALA A 20 4.93 -3.98 0.38
CA ALA A 20 6.16 -4.76 0.26
C ALA A 20 6.31 -5.78 1.41
N THR A 21 5.96 -5.39 2.64
CA THR A 21 5.99 -6.31 3.80
C THR A 21 4.96 -7.42 3.67
N TYR A 22 3.75 -7.08 3.22
CA TYR A 22 2.67 -8.05 2.98
C TYR A 22 3.07 -9.08 1.93
N GLU A 23 3.56 -8.63 0.77
CA GLU A 23 4.03 -9.50 -0.32
C GLU A 23 5.21 -10.38 0.11
N ALA A 24 6.20 -9.80 0.81
CA ALA A 24 7.33 -10.55 1.34
C ALA A 24 6.90 -11.63 2.34
N THR A 25 5.90 -11.33 3.19
CA THR A 25 5.36 -12.29 4.16
C THR A 25 4.70 -13.48 3.45
N LEU A 26 3.87 -13.23 2.43
CA LEU A 26 3.22 -14.30 1.67
C LEU A 26 4.22 -15.09 0.81
N ALA A 27 5.25 -14.43 0.28
CA ALA A 27 6.32 -15.10 -0.45
C ALA A 27 7.13 -16.04 0.46
N ALA A 28 7.40 -15.62 1.70
CA ALA A 28 8.15 -16.39 2.68
C ALA A 28 7.35 -17.53 3.33
N LYS A 29 6.04 -17.36 3.49
CA LYS A 29 5.13 -18.32 4.13
C LYS A 29 3.96 -18.65 3.20
N ARG A 30 4.24 -19.45 2.18
CA ARG A 30 3.29 -19.77 1.10
C ARG A 30 2.07 -20.57 1.56
N GLU A 31 2.17 -21.21 2.71
CA GLU A 31 1.09 -21.93 3.38
C GLU A 31 0.05 -21.00 4.04
N ILE A 32 0.38 -19.72 4.24
CA ILE A 32 -0.56 -18.75 4.79
C ILE A 32 -1.50 -18.29 3.69
N GLU A 33 -2.77 -18.66 3.83
CA GLU A 33 -3.83 -18.04 3.04
C GLU A 33 -4.32 -16.75 3.72
N PRO A 34 -4.26 -15.58 3.04
CA PRO A 34 -4.76 -14.34 3.63
C PRO A 34 -6.27 -14.41 3.83
N THR A 35 -6.73 -13.87 4.96
CA THR A 35 -8.17 -13.67 5.21
C THR A 35 -8.78 -12.76 4.14
N ALA A 36 -10.10 -12.86 3.95
CA ALA A 36 -10.81 -12.01 3.00
C ALA A 36 -10.59 -10.51 3.30
N GLU A 37 -10.62 -10.13 4.57
CA GLU A 37 -10.36 -8.77 5.03
C GLU A 37 -8.94 -8.30 4.68
N ALA A 38 -7.93 -9.16 4.85
CA ALA A 38 -6.55 -8.85 4.49
C ALA A 38 -6.39 -8.62 2.98
N ARG A 39 -7.05 -9.43 2.16
CA ARG A 39 -7.08 -9.24 0.68
C ARG A 39 -7.75 -7.93 0.30
N GLU A 40 -8.91 -7.63 0.88
CA GLU A 40 -9.62 -6.38 0.61
C GLU A 40 -8.76 -5.17 1.03
N ASN A 41 -8.12 -5.22 2.19
CA ASN A 41 -7.22 -4.17 2.64
C ASN A 41 -6.02 -3.99 1.70
N TYR A 42 -5.43 -5.10 1.22
CA TYR A 42 -4.39 -5.06 0.19
C TYR A 42 -4.88 -4.36 -1.08
N HIS A 43 -6.05 -4.74 -1.60
CA HIS A 43 -6.61 -4.10 -2.80
C HIS A 43 -6.85 -2.59 -2.61
N ARG A 44 -7.43 -2.18 -1.47
CA ARG A 44 -7.63 -0.76 -1.16
C ARG A 44 -6.31 0.01 -1.13
N LYS A 45 -5.26 -0.57 -0.52
CA LYS A 45 -3.93 0.04 -0.43
C LYS A 45 -3.22 0.11 -1.79
N VAL A 46 -3.36 -0.92 -2.62
CA VAL A 46 -2.86 -0.89 -4.01
C VAL A 46 -3.52 0.23 -4.80
N MET A 47 -4.86 0.35 -4.75
CA MET A 47 -5.58 1.41 -5.45
C MET A 47 -5.15 2.80 -4.95
N ARG A 48 -5.01 2.96 -3.63
CA ARG A 48 -4.56 4.22 -3.03
C ARG A 48 -3.13 4.59 -3.44
N LYS A 49 -2.22 3.61 -3.51
CA LYS A 49 -0.87 3.81 -4.04
C LYS A 49 -0.91 4.32 -5.48
N MET A 50 -1.71 3.68 -6.35
CA MET A 50 -1.83 4.10 -7.75
C MET A 50 -2.41 5.51 -7.89
N GLU A 51 -3.43 5.85 -7.09
CA GLU A 51 -4.00 7.20 -7.05
C GLU A 51 -2.96 8.25 -6.67
N LEU A 52 -2.20 8.01 -5.59
CA LEU A 52 -1.17 8.92 -5.12
C LEU A 52 -0.01 9.04 -6.12
N MET A 53 0.43 7.93 -6.71
CA MET A 53 1.46 7.97 -7.77
C MET A 53 0.98 8.79 -8.98
N GLY A 54 -0.25 8.55 -9.45
CA GLY A 54 -0.83 9.29 -10.58
C GLY A 54 -0.99 10.79 -10.29
N LYS A 55 -1.35 11.15 -9.05
CA LYS A 55 -1.49 12.56 -8.63
C LYS A 55 -0.15 13.32 -8.66
N TYR A 56 0.94 12.64 -8.33
CA TYR A 56 2.28 13.25 -8.22
C TYR A 56 3.18 12.95 -9.42
N GLU A 57 2.65 12.31 -10.47
CA GLU A 57 3.39 11.92 -11.68
C GLU A 57 4.65 11.07 -11.38
N LEU A 58 4.52 10.15 -10.40
CA LEU A 58 5.60 9.26 -9.92
C LEU A 58 5.58 7.87 -10.60
#